data_AF-A0A2U1P0N7-F1
#
_entry.id   AF-A0A2U1P0N7-F1
#
_cell.length_a   1.000
_cell.length_b   1.000
_cell.length_c   1.000
_cell.angle_alpha   90.00
_cell.angle_beta   90.00
_cell.angle_gamma   90.00
#
_symmetry.space_group_name_H-M   'P 1'
#
loop_
_entity.id
_entity.type
_entity.pdbx_description
1 polymer ?
#
loop_
_entity_poly.entity_id
_entity_poly.type
_entity_poly.pdbx_seq_one_letter_code
_entity_poly.pdbx_strand_id
1 'polypeptide(L)'
;MQYASIGWSVGATLGYSQAAVDKRVIACIGDGSFQVTAQDVSTMLRWGQNPIIFLINNDGYTIEVEIHDGPYNVIKNWNYTGLVDAIQNSEGKCWTKKVNISPEAELHGGLGIDIPNGDKKDCLCFIEVMAHKDDTGKELLEWGSRM
;
A
#
# COMPACT_ATOMS: atom_id res chain seq x y z
N MET A 1 13.13 20.95 8.79
CA MET A 1 13.05 19.49 8.58
C MET A 1 11.59 19.12 8.75
N GLN A 2 10.94 18.56 7.71
CA GLN A 2 9.55 18.10 7.77
C GLN A 2 9.49 16.74 8.49
N TYR A 3 8.33 16.36 9.03
CA TYR A 3 8.16 15.18 9.91
C TYR A 3 8.47 13.82 9.24
N ALA A 4 7.96 13.58 8.02
CA ALA A 4 8.26 12.41 7.16
C ALA A 4 8.34 11.02 7.85
N SER A 5 7.53 10.76 8.89
CA SER A 5 7.51 9.46 9.58
C SER A 5 6.94 8.35 8.69
N ILE A 6 7.68 7.25 8.54
CA ILE A 6 7.13 6.01 7.96
C ILE A 6 5.92 5.55 8.78
N GLY A 7 4.92 4.96 8.11
CA GLY A 7 3.65 4.56 8.71
C GLY A 7 2.61 5.68 8.85
N TRP A 8 2.96 6.95 8.66
CA TRP A 8 1.99 8.05 8.68
C TRP A 8 0.84 7.86 7.68
N SER A 9 1.11 7.29 6.51
CA SER A 9 0.17 7.24 5.39
C SER A 9 -1.06 6.38 5.64
N VAL A 10 -0.99 5.31 6.45
CA VAL A 10 -2.17 4.48 6.75
C VAL A 10 -3.17 5.28 7.60
N GLY A 11 -2.72 5.91 8.68
CA GLY A 11 -3.56 6.77 9.52
C GLY A 11 -4.04 8.02 8.80
N ALA A 12 -3.20 8.61 7.93
CA ALA A 12 -3.62 9.71 7.08
C ALA A 12 -4.73 9.29 6.10
N THR A 13 -4.63 8.09 5.51
CA THR A 13 -5.67 7.52 4.64
C THR A 13 -6.99 7.37 5.38
N LEU A 14 -6.95 6.91 6.64
CA LEU A 14 -8.12 6.79 7.51
C LEU A 14 -8.76 8.16 7.75
N GLY A 15 -7.95 9.15 8.15
CA GLY A 15 -8.44 10.50 8.43
C GLY A 15 -9.03 11.20 7.19
N TYR A 16 -8.34 11.10 6.04
CA TYR A 16 -8.84 11.66 4.78
C TYR A 16 -10.12 10.97 4.32
N SER A 17 -10.22 9.65 4.44
CA SER A 17 -11.43 8.90 4.05
C SER A 17 -12.61 9.26 4.94
N GLN A 18 -12.36 9.67 6.19
CA GLN A 18 -13.40 10.14 7.10
C GLN A 18 -13.86 11.58 6.77
N ALA A 19 -12.93 12.44 6.37
CA ALA A 19 -13.19 13.86 6.17
C ALA A 19 -13.70 14.20 4.77
N ALA A 20 -13.19 13.53 3.73
CA ALA A 20 -13.47 13.84 2.33
C ALA A 20 -14.47 12.84 1.73
N VAL A 21 -15.68 12.78 2.30
CA VAL A 21 -16.71 11.77 1.96
C VAL A 21 -17.16 11.78 0.49
N ASP A 22 -17.01 12.91 -0.21
CA ASP A 22 -17.33 13.03 -1.64
C ASP A 22 -16.19 12.58 -2.56
N LYS A 23 -15.08 12.09 -1.99
CA LYS A 23 -13.89 11.65 -2.71
C LYS A 23 -13.51 10.25 -2.30
N ARG A 24 -13.06 9.45 -3.26
CA ARG A 24 -12.42 8.16 -2.99
C ARG A 24 -10.92 8.36 -2.82
N VAL A 25 -10.42 8.06 -1.63
CA VAL A 25 -8.99 8.20 -1.30
C VAL A 25 -8.20 7.08 -1.97
N ILE A 26 -7.06 7.44 -2.57
CA ILE A 26 -6.08 6.50 -3.10
C ILE A 26 -4.79 6.69 -2.30
N ALA A 27 -4.20 5.58 -1.85
CA ALA A 27 -2.96 5.58 -1.09
C ALA A 27 -1.95 4.62 -1.72
N CYS A 28 -0.71 5.07 -1.89
CA CYS A 28 0.42 4.22 -2.27
C CYS A 28 1.36 4.12 -1.06
N ILE A 29 1.57 2.91 -0.56
CA ILE A 29 2.24 2.67 0.72
C ILE A 29 3.25 1.54 0.54
N GLY A 30 4.51 1.77 0.92
CA GLY A 30 5.50 0.69 0.96
C GLY A 30 5.20 -0.32 2.07
N ASP A 31 5.53 -1.58 1.84
CA ASP A 31 5.38 -2.69 2.78
C ASP A 31 5.97 -2.41 4.17
N GLY A 32 7.20 -1.89 4.26
CA GLY A 32 7.82 -1.54 5.52
C GLY A 32 7.10 -0.40 6.27
N SER A 33 6.60 0.60 5.55
CA SER A 33 5.78 1.67 6.15
C SER A 33 4.45 1.14 6.67
N PHE A 34 3.83 0.21 5.94
CA PHE A 34 2.54 -0.36 6.31
C PHE A 34 2.63 -1.16 7.62
N GLN A 35 3.73 -1.89 7.87
CA GLN A 35 3.90 -2.67 9.11
C GLN A 35 3.79 -1.84 10.39
N VAL A 36 4.09 -0.54 10.34
CA VAL A 36 4.08 0.35 11.51
C VAL A 36 2.66 0.66 11.99
N THR A 37 1.68 0.68 11.07
CA THR A 37 0.33 1.23 11.33
C THR A 37 -0.80 0.44 10.65
N ALA A 38 -0.54 -0.80 10.22
CA ALA A 38 -1.48 -1.67 9.50
C ALA A 38 -2.84 -1.83 10.20
N GLN A 39 -2.88 -1.76 11.53
CA GLN A 39 -4.10 -1.88 12.34
C GLN A 39 -5.16 -0.83 12.02
N ASP A 40 -4.81 0.33 11.46
CA ASP A 40 -5.79 1.38 11.12
C ASP A 40 -6.77 0.93 10.02
N VAL A 41 -6.39 -0.10 9.22
CA VAL A 41 -7.31 -0.77 8.28
C VAL A 41 -8.55 -1.32 8.99
N SER A 42 -8.42 -1.80 10.24
CA SER A 42 -9.57 -2.26 11.03
C SER A 42 -10.61 -1.15 11.26
N THR A 43 -10.14 0.07 11.47
CA THR A 43 -11.00 1.23 11.69
C THR A 43 -11.67 1.66 10.38
N MET A 44 -10.92 1.65 9.26
CA MET A 44 -11.50 1.92 7.94
C MET A 44 -12.65 0.95 7.62
N LEU A 45 -12.44 -0.36 7.86
CA LEU A 45 -13.45 -1.40 7.64
C LEU A 45 -14.66 -1.24 8.57
N ARG A 46 -14.43 -0.98 9.86
CA ARG A 46 -15.48 -0.73 10.85
C ARG A 46 -16.41 0.43 10.44
N TRP A 47 -15.86 1.47 9.83
CA TRP A 47 -16.61 2.65 9.39
C TRP A 47 -17.09 2.58 7.93
N GLY A 48 -16.90 1.44 7.26
CA GLY A 48 -17.36 1.24 5.89
C GLY A 48 -16.68 2.15 4.86
N GLN A 49 -15.46 2.62 5.16
CA GLN A 49 -14.69 3.45 4.24
C GLN A 49 -14.24 2.63 3.03
N ASN A 50 -14.11 3.26 1.86
CA ASN A 50 -13.80 2.62 0.58
C ASN A 50 -12.50 3.10 -0.10
N PRO A 51 -11.38 3.32 0.63
CA PRO A 51 -10.14 3.73 -0.01
C PRO A 51 -9.58 2.64 -0.93
N ILE A 52 -8.75 3.05 -1.89
CA ILE A 52 -7.93 2.16 -2.70
C ILE A 52 -6.50 2.26 -2.18
N ILE A 53 -5.97 1.17 -1.63
CA ILE A 53 -4.63 1.09 -1.08
C ILE A 53 -3.80 0.20 -2.00
N PHE A 54 -2.80 0.79 -2.65
CA PHE A 54 -1.72 0.07 -3.31
C PHE A 54 -0.58 -0.11 -2.30
N LEU A 55 -0.39 -1.35 -1.87
CA LEU A 55 0.77 -1.74 -1.09
C LEU A 55 1.89 -2.15 -2.05
N ILE A 56 3.00 -1.43 -2.04
CA ILE A 56 4.19 -1.79 -2.82
C ILE A 56 5.01 -2.76 -1.98
N ASN A 57 4.95 -4.04 -2.35
CA ASN A 57 5.71 -5.11 -1.71
C ASN A 57 6.97 -5.39 -2.53
N ASN A 58 8.08 -4.82 -2.09
CA ASN A 58 9.40 -4.99 -2.68
C ASN A 58 10.43 -5.52 -1.67
N ASP A 59 9.94 -6.13 -0.59
CA ASP A 59 10.68 -6.92 0.40
C ASP A 59 11.68 -6.11 1.25
N GLY A 60 11.39 -4.84 1.56
CA GLY A 60 12.27 -4.04 2.41
C GLY A 60 12.14 -2.53 2.35
N TYR A 61 13.11 -1.85 2.95
CA TYR A 61 13.23 -0.40 2.91
C TYR A 61 14.06 0.06 1.71
N THR A 62 13.54 -0.04 0.47
CA THR A 62 14.27 0.35 -0.76
C THR A 62 14.85 1.77 -0.69
N ILE A 63 14.12 2.73 -0.12
CA ILE A 63 14.65 4.10 0.05
C ILE A 63 15.95 4.14 0.85
N GLU A 64 16.05 3.33 1.91
CA GLU A 64 17.24 3.27 2.75
C GLU A 64 18.35 2.45 2.10
N VAL A 65 18.02 1.46 1.27
CA VAL A 65 19.01 0.71 0.47
C VAL A 65 19.75 1.67 -0.48
N GLU A 66 19.03 2.59 -1.11
CA GLU A 66 19.60 3.58 -2.05
C GLU A 66 20.35 4.74 -1.36
N ILE A 67 20.20 4.91 -0.04
CA ILE A 67 20.97 5.87 0.76
C ILE A 67 22.18 5.17 1.40
N HIS A 68 21.92 4.10 2.16
CA HIS A 68 22.93 3.31 2.84
C HIS A 68 22.43 1.89 3.15
N ASP A 69 22.87 0.93 2.35
CA ASP A 69 22.46 -0.46 2.47
C ASP A 69 23.02 -1.16 3.73
N GLY A 70 22.22 -2.07 4.30
CA GLY A 70 22.58 -2.84 5.48
C GLY A 70 21.47 -3.79 5.95
N PRO A 71 21.78 -4.69 6.90
CA PRO A 71 20.85 -5.74 7.33
C PRO A 71 19.57 -5.20 8.01
N TYR A 72 19.57 -3.96 8.48
CA TYR A 72 18.41 -3.30 9.07
C TYR A 72 17.36 -2.88 8.02
N ASN A 73 17.69 -2.92 6.73
CA ASN A 73 16.75 -2.66 5.63
C ASN A 73 15.88 -3.88 5.29
N VAL A 74 16.25 -5.05 5.80
CA VAL A 74 15.54 -6.31 5.57
C VAL A 74 14.44 -6.46 6.61
N ILE A 75 13.20 -6.56 6.15
CA ILE A 75 12.02 -6.71 7.01
C ILE A 75 11.41 -8.11 6.86
N LYS A 76 10.59 -8.51 7.83
CA LYS A 76 9.85 -9.76 7.72
C LYS A 76 8.68 -9.57 6.74
N ASN A 77 8.75 -10.20 5.56
CA ASN A 77 7.60 -10.19 4.65
C ASN A 77 6.37 -10.86 5.28
N TRP A 78 5.19 -10.24 5.11
CA TRP A 78 3.90 -10.72 5.60
C TRP A 78 3.04 -11.23 4.45
N ASN A 79 2.01 -12.01 4.77
CA ASN A 79 0.90 -12.18 3.83
C ASN A 79 -0.05 -10.98 3.98
N TYR A 80 0.24 -9.86 3.31
CA TYR A 80 -0.49 -8.61 3.54
C TYR A 80 -1.97 -8.69 3.16
N THR A 81 -2.33 -9.27 2.01
CA THR A 81 -3.75 -9.51 1.71
C THR A 81 -4.38 -10.42 2.75
N GLY A 82 -3.69 -11.47 3.19
CA GLY A 82 -4.19 -12.38 4.23
C GLY A 82 -4.39 -11.70 5.60
N LEU A 83 -3.53 -10.73 5.95
CA LEU A 83 -3.72 -9.90 7.14
C LEU A 83 -5.00 -9.06 7.02
N VAL A 84 -5.20 -8.40 5.88
CA VAL A 84 -6.39 -7.58 5.64
C VAL A 84 -7.66 -8.43 5.60
N ASP A 85 -7.62 -9.62 5.00
CA ASP A 85 -8.73 -10.57 5.01
C ASP A 85 -9.04 -11.04 6.45
N ALA A 86 -8.01 -11.30 7.26
CA ALA A 86 -8.18 -11.67 8.67
C ALA A 86 -8.79 -10.54 9.51
N ILE A 87 -8.38 -9.28 9.27
CA ILE A 87 -8.96 -8.10 9.93
C ILE A 87 -10.42 -7.91 9.48
N GLN A 88 -10.72 -8.12 8.20
CA GLN A 88 -12.08 -8.03 7.68
C GLN A 88 -13.00 -9.08 8.29
N ASN A 89 -12.50 -10.25 8.67
CA ASN A 89 -13.24 -11.19 9.51
C ASN A 89 -14.64 -11.57 8.97
N SER A 90 -14.81 -11.62 7.64
CA SER A 90 -16.13 -11.79 6.98
C SER A 90 -17.18 -10.71 7.33
N GLU A 91 -16.76 -9.60 7.94
CA GLU A 91 -17.56 -8.47 8.37
C GLU A 91 -17.07 -7.18 7.67
N GLY A 92 -17.91 -6.58 6.84
CA GLY A 92 -17.59 -5.35 6.09
C GLY A 92 -17.20 -5.61 4.64
N LYS A 93 -16.96 -4.52 3.90
CA LYS A 93 -16.74 -4.54 2.46
C LYS A 93 -15.27 -4.33 2.12
N CYS A 94 -14.57 -5.43 1.87
CA CYS A 94 -13.18 -5.42 1.43
C CYS A 94 -13.01 -6.26 0.16
N TRP A 95 -12.09 -5.85 -0.69
CA TRP A 95 -11.56 -6.66 -1.77
C TRP A 95 -10.04 -6.61 -1.73
N THR A 96 -9.41 -7.78 -1.66
CA THR A 96 -7.97 -7.92 -1.65
C THR A 96 -7.49 -8.57 -2.95
N LYS A 97 -6.32 -8.15 -3.43
CA LYS A 97 -5.72 -8.73 -4.64
C LYS A 97 -4.20 -8.63 -4.57
N LYS A 98 -3.53 -9.72 -4.94
CA LYS A 98 -2.11 -9.69 -5.28
C LYS A 98 -1.95 -9.51 -6.78
N VAL A 99 -1.05 -8.62 -7.18
CA VAL A 99 -0.68 -8.38 -8.57
C VAL A 99 0.83 -8.48 -8.68
N ASN A 100 1.32 -9.30 -9.62
CA ASN A 100 2.72 -9.32 -9.98
C ASN A 100 2.91 -8.38 -11.16
N ILE A 101 3.80 -7.40 -11.04
CA ILE A 101 4.21 -6.59 -12.18
C ILE A 101 5.37 -7.30 -12.85
N SER A 102 5.23 -7.57 -14.15
CA SER A 102 6.33 -7.95 -15.02
C SER A 102 6.37 -6.97 -16.20
N PRO A 103 7.49 -6.87 -16.94
CA PRO A 103 7.58 -5.99 -18.11
C PRO A 103 6.45 -6.19 -19.13
N GLU A 104 5.86 -7.39 -19.17
CA GLU A 104 4.78 -7.77 -20.09
C GLU A 104 3.37 -7.65 -19.46
N ALA A 105 3.29 -7.47 -18.13
CA ALA A 105 2.03 -7.43 -17.39
C ALA A 105 1.74 -6.01 -16.90
N GLU A 106 0.93 -5.27 -17.68
CA GLU A 106 0.44 -3.97 -17.25
C GLU A 106 -0.46 -4.08 -16.02
N LEU A 107 -0.31 -3.15 -15.07
CA LEU A 107 -1.12 -3.08 -13.85
C LEU A 107 -2.62 -3.13 -14.14
N HIS A 108 -3.07 -2.45 -15.20
CA HIS A 108 -4.47 -2.48 -15.64
C HIS A 108 -4.96 -3.89 -16.00
N GLY A 109 -4.14 -4.67 -16.71
CA GLY A 109 -4.43 -6.08 -17.01
C GLY A 109 -4.38 -6.96 -15.76
N GLY A 110 -3.45 -6.69 -14.85
CA GLY A 110 -3.27 -7.43 -13.59
C GLY A 110 -4.40 -7.24 -12.57
N LEU A 111 -5.03 -6.06 -12.56
CA LEU A 111 -6.21 -5.79 -11.75
C LEU A 111 -7.43 -6.57 -12.28
N GLY A 112 -7.59 -6.65 -13.60
CA GLY A 112 -8.66 -7.42 -14.26
C GLY A 112 -10.08 -6.93 -13.93
N ILE A 113 -10.21 -5.79 -13.26
CA ILE A 113 -11.49 -5.18 -12.85
C ILE A 113 -11.41 -3.65 -12.99
N ASP A 114 -12.55 -3.03 -13.30
CA ASP A 114 -12.74 -1.58 -13.19
C ASP A 114 -13.09 -1.25 -11.74
N ILE A 115 -12.10 -0.82 -10.94
CA ILE A 115 -12.33 -0.49 -9.52
C ILE A 115 -13.22 0.74 -9.35
N PRO A 116 -13.04 1.84 -10.12
CA PRO A 116 -13.91 3.02 -10.05
C PRO A 116 -15.35 2.77 -10.47
N ASN A 117 -15.60 2.02 -11.55
CA ASN A 117 -16.95 1.88 -12.13
C ASN A 117 -17.58 0.49 -11.99
N GLY A 118 -16.83 -0.49 -11.48
CA GLY A 118 -17.31 -1.86 -11.30
C GLY A 118 -17.85 -2.16 -9.89
N ASP A 119 -17.98 -3.44 -9.61
CA ASP A 119 -18.60 -3.96 -8.37
C ASP A 119 -17.83 -3.62 -7.08
N LYS A 120 -16.60 -3.10 -7.22
CA LYS A 120 -15.70 -2.77 -6.10
C LYS A 120 -15.67 -1.27 -5.78
N LYS A 121 -16.58 -0.47 -6.33
CA LYS A 121 -16.63 0.98 -6.10
C LYS A 121 -16.94 1.39 -4.65
N ASP A 122 -17.71 0.57 -3.94
CA ASP A 122 -18.22 0.86 -2.59
C ASP A 122 -17.54 0.00 -1.50
N CYS A 123 -16.30 -0.45 -1.73
CA CYS A 123 -15.52 -1.23 -0.77
C CYS A 123 -14.07 -0.75 -0.67
N LEU A 124 -13.44 -1.06 0.46
CA LEU A 124 -11.99 -0.92 0.61
C LEU A 124 -11.31 -1.87 -0.38
N CYS A 125 -10.41 -1.36 -1.20
CA CYS A 125 -9.64 -2.16 -2.15
C CYS A 125 -8.18 -2.18 -1.69
N PHE A 126 -7.67 -3.35 -1.33
CA PHE A 126 -6.28 -3.53 -0.91
C PHE A 126 -5.52 -4.36 -1.96
N ILE A 127 -4.59 -3.72 -2.63
CA ILE A 127 -3.87 -4.27 -3.77
C ILE A 127 -2.41 -4.40 -3.38
N GLU A 128 -1.96 -5.63 -3.16
CA GLU A 128 -0.55 -5.95 -2.93
C GLU A 128 0.14 -6.06 -4.29
N VAL A 129 0.97 -5.08 -4.60
CA VAL A 129 1.75 -5.01 -5.83
C VAL A 129 3.13 -5.57 -5.55
N MET A 130 3.44 -6.72 -6.13
CA MET A 130 4.76 -7.34 -6.05
C MET A 130 5.69 -6.65 -7.03
N ALA A 131 6.75 -6.04 -6.52
CA ALA A 131 7.79 -5.38 -7.30
C ALA A 131 9.16 -5.94 -6.92
N HIS A 132 10.14 -5.81 -7.81
CA HIS A 132 11.51 -6.16 -7.48
C HIS A 132 12.11 -5.09 -6.55
N LYS A 133 12.97 -5.50 -5.61
CA LYS A 133 13.59 -4.58 -4.63
C LYS A 133 14.35 -3.40 -5.26
N ASP A 134 14.92 -3.64 -6.44
CA ASP A 134 15.71 -2.67 -7.22
C ASP A 134 14.87 -1.95 -8.30
N ASP A 135 13.57 -2.26 -8.41
CA ASP A 135 12.66 -1.60 -9.35
C ASP A 135 12.09 -0.32 -8.72
N THR A 136 12.87 0.75 -8.83
CA THR A 136 12.54 2.06 -8.27
C THR A 136 12.75 3.19 -9.28
N GLY A 137 12.20 4.37 -8.98
CA GLY A 137 12.35 5.56 -9.82
C GLY A 137 13.80 6.00 -9.95
N LYS A 138 14.19 6.49 -11.13
CA LYS A 138 15.54 7.01 -11.39
C LYS A 138 15.87 8.19 -10.47
N GLU A 139 14.84 8.97 -10.14
CA GLU A 139 14.89 10.10 -9.23
C GLU A 139 15.32 9.67 -7.82
N LEU A 140 14.91 8.47 -7.37
CA LEU A 140 15.34 7.95 -6.07
C LEU A 140 16.84 7.64 -6.08
N LEU A 141 17.34 6.99 -7.14
CA LEU A 141 18.76 6.66 -7.28
C LEU A 141 19.63 7.93 -7.29
N GLU A 142 19.20 8.93 -8.06
CA GLU A 142 19.91 10.22 -8.15
C GLU A 142 19.89 11.00 -6.84
N TRP A 143 18.77 10.96 -6.11
CA TRP A 143 18.63 11.68 -4.86
C TRP A 143 19.33 10.97 -3.69
N GLY A 144 19.16 9.65 -3.57
CA GLY A 144 19.74 8.84 -2.48
C GLY A 144 21.27 8.94 -2.43
N SER A 145 21.92 8.95 -3.61
CA SER A 145 23.38 9.12 -3.73
C SER A 145 23.93 10.49 -3.27
N ARG A 146 23.04 11.47 -3.02
CA ARG A 146 23.41 12.84 -2.60
C ARG A 146 23.08 13.12 -1.13
N MET A 147 22.46 12.17 -0.44
CA MET A 147 22.04 12.29 0.96
C MET A 147 23.12 11.82 1.93
#